data_AF-A0A834YWX6-F1
#
_entry.id   AF-A0A834YWX6-F1
#
_cell.length_a   1.000
_cell.length_b   1.000
_cell.length_c   1.000
_cell.angle_alpha   90.00
_cell.angle_beta   90.00
_cell.angle_gamma   90.00
#
_symmetry.space_group_name_H-M   'P 1'
#
loop_
_entity.id
_entity.type
_entity.pdbx_description
1 polymer ?
#
loop_
_entity_poly.entity_id
_entity_poly.type
_entity_poly.pdbx_seq_one_letter_code
_entity_poly.pdbx_strand_id
1 'polypeptide(L)'
;MGFLSSILGIIGFGIGIPVGLLVGFFLFIYFEPNDVKDPIIRPLLELDSSALQDLLPEIPQWVKNPDSDRVDWLNKFISDMWPYLDKAICGTIRSIAEPIFAEYIGKFQIRSIDFESLSLGTLPPTIHGIKVYETNEKELVFEPAVRWAGNPNIILVVKLLSLPITVQLVDLQTFAAPRIILKPLVPTFPCFASIVVSLMEKPHVDFGVKLLGGDIMAIPGLYRFVQVPHWKLLKKKLLASISGPKLLKYLFLTVQCKGAMKKPVGILHVKVIRALKLLKKDILGASDPYVKLSLSGERLPAKKTTVKMKNLNPEWNEEFKLIVKDPQSQVLQLHVYDWEKVGTHDKLGMQVVPLSLLTPHENKEFTLDLLKNTNPNDSQNKKRRGQIVVEMTFDTFREENDRFSGPLDGFGRKESGVDRASEDLSSSGAGLLLVTVQGAEDVEGKRHNNPYALIIFRGEQKKTKVIKKTRDPCWNEEFQFMIEEAPLNEKIHIEVMSKRTGFGFRAKESLGHVDINLVDVVYNGRMNEKYHLINSKNGLIHVEIRWQTI
;
A
#
# COMPACT_ATOMS: atom_id res chain seq x y z
N MET A 1 57.20 36.76 6.69
CA MET A 1 56.57 35.66 5.91
C MET A 1 55.21 36.03 5.29
N GLY A 2 54.34 36.82 5.94
CA GLY A 2 53.01 37.15 5.39
C GLY A 2 52.99 38.04 4.13
N PHE A 3 53.80 39.10 4.08
CA PHE A 3 53.79 40.09 3.00
C PHE A 3 54.16 39.51 1.62
N LEU A 4 55.19 38.65 1.57
CA LEU A 4 55.62 37.99 0.34
C LEU A 4 54.53 37.04 -0.18
N SER A 5 53.81 36.34 0.72
CA SER A 5 52.71 35.45 0.34
C SER A 5 51.49 36.20 -0.21
N SER A 6 51.21 37.40 0.32
CA SER A 6 50.13 38.26 -0.19
C SER A 6 50.47 38.84 -1.56
N ILE A 7 51.73 39.23 -1.80
CA ILE A 7 52.19 39.71 -3.11
C ILE A 7 52.19 38.57 -4.13
N LEU A 8 52.72 37.39 -3.79
CA LEU A 8 52.64 36.21 -4.65
C LEU A 8 51.20 35.78 -4.91
N GLY A 9 50.29 35.95 -3.94
CA GLY A 9 48.86 35.72 -4.10
C GLY A 9 48.20 36.72 -5.06
N ILE A 10 48.54 38.01 -4.97
CA ILE A 10 48.01 39.05 -5.86
C ILE A 10 48.57 38.91 -7.28
N ILE A 11 49.85 38.58 -7.43
CA ILE A 11 50.48 38.31 -8.73
C ILE A 11 49.93 37.01 -9.33
N GLY A 12 49.81 35.95 -8.53
CA GLY A 12 49.24 34.68 -8.95
C GLY A 12 47.77 34.78 -9.34
N PHE A 13 46.97 35.60 -8.65
CA PHE A 13 45.57 35.85 -8.99
C PHE A 13 45.43 36.82 -10.18
N GLY A 14 46.21 37.91 -10.17
CA GLY A 14 46.16 38.96 -11.18
C GLY A 14 46.75 38.57 -12.54
N ILE A 15 47.72 37.66 -12.58
CA ILE A 15 48.31 37.14 -13.83
C ILE A 15 47.80 35.73 -14.14
N GLY A 16 47.64 34.87 -13.13
CA GLY A 16 47.23 33.48 -13.33
C GLY A 16 45.80 33.32 -13.83
N ILE A 17 44.85 34.17 -13.40
CA ILE A 17 43.47 34.12 -13.93
C ILE A 17 43.40 34.53 -15.39
N PRO A 18 43.99 35.68 -15.83
CA PRO A 18 43.99 36.02 -17.25
C PRO A 18 44.70 34.99 -18.11
N VAL A 19 45.87 34.48 -17.69
CA VAL A 19 46.60 33.45 -18.44
C VAL A 19 45.81 32.14 -18.48
N GLY A 20 45.20 31.73 -17.37
CA GLY A 20 44.35 30.54 -17.31
C GLY A 20 43.10 30.66 -18.20
N LEU A 21 42.46 31.82 -18.24
CA LEU A 21 41.34 32.09 -19.14
C LEU A 21 41.78 32.11 -20.61
N LEU A 22 42.98 32.65 -20.90
CA LEU A 22 43.52 32.70 -22.26
C LEU A 22 43.88 31.30 -22.77
N VAL A 23 44.52 30.48 -21.92
CA VAL A 23 44.79 29.06 -22.23
C VAL A 23 43.49 28.26 -22.35
N GLY A 24 42.52 28.49 -21.47
CA GLY A 24 41.21 27.85 -21.54
C GLY A 24 40.43 28.24 -22.80
N PHE A 25 40.49 29.49 -23.22
CA PHE A 25 39.91 29.98 -24.47
C PHE A 25 40.59 29.38 -25.70
N PHE A 26 41.92 29.25 -25.66
CA PHE A 26 42.67 28.60 -26.73
C PHE A 26 42.33 27.12 -26.84
N LEU A 27 42.24 26.40 -25.71
CA LEU A 27 41.78 25.01 -25.69
C LEU A 27 40.34 24.89 -26.19
N PHE A 28 39.44 25.80 -25.79
CA PHE A 28 38.05 25.80 -26.23
C PHE A 28 37.89 26.00 -27.75
N ILE A 29 38.70 26.88 -28.37
CA ILE A 29 38.66 27.10 -29.83
C ILE A 29 39.18 25.87 -30.60
N TYR A 30 40.18 25.17 -30.08
CA TYR A 30 40.78 24.02 -30.75
C TYR A 30 40.11 22.68 -30.42
N PHE A 31 39.21 22.65 -29.44
CA PHE A 31 38.42 21.48 -29.11
C PHE A 31 37.15 21.48 -29.98
N GLU A 32 37.29 21.06 -31.24
CA GLU A 32 36.12 20.73 -32.04
C GLU A 32 35.42 19.52 -31.42
N PRO A 33 34.15 19.64 -30.97
CA PRO A 33 33.38 18.47 -30.61
C PRO A 33 33.25 17.62 -31.88
N ASN A 34 33.73 16.38 -31.84
CA ASN A 34 33.51 15.46 -32.94
C ASN A 34 31.99 15.27 -33.06
N ASP A 35 31.40 15.78 -34.14
CA ASP A 35 30.02 15.46 -34.49
C ASP A 35 29.90 13.94 -34.59
N VAL A 36 28.96 13.39 -33.84
CA VAL A 36 28.65 11.96 -33.88
C VAL A 36 28.13 11.68 -35.29
N LYS A 37 28.95 11.03 -36.12
CA LYS A 37 28.55 10.60 -37.45
C LYS A 37 27.40 9.62 -37.32
N ASP A 38 26.33 9.85 -38.08
CA ASP A 38 25.20 8.93 -38.13
C ASP A 38 25.70 7.52 -38.47
N PRO A 39 25.26 6.49 -37.72
CA PRO A 39 25.69 5.12 -37.97
C PRO A 39 25.23 4.67 -39.35
N ILE A 40 26.16 4.10 -40.13
CA ILE A 40 25.84 3.52 -41.43
C ILE A 40 25.01 2.26 -41.17
N ILE A 41 23.71 2.32 -41.45
CA ILE A 41 22.80 1.18 -41.31
C ILE A 41 23.13 0.17 -42.42
N ARG A 42 23.69 -0.99 -42.05
CA ARG A 42 23.94 -2.11 -42.95
C ARG A 42 23.09 -3.33 -42.57
N PRO A 43 22.58 -4.11 -43.53
CA PRO A 43 21.95 -5.40 -43.27
C PRO A 43 22.88 -6.37 -42.52
N LEU A 44 22.32 -7.20 -41.63
CA LEU A 44 23.07 -8.21 -40.87
C LEU A 44 23.86 -9.19 -41.74
N LEU A 45 23.39 -9.43 -42.97
CA LEU A 45 24.04 -10.32 -43.94
C LEU A 45 25.36 -9.74 -44.50
N GLU A 46 25.55 -8.43 -44.41
CA GLU A 46 26.74 -7.72 -44.93
C GLU A 46 27.83 -7.50 -43.88
N LEU A 47 27.60 -7.95 -42.64
CA LEU A 47 28.57 -7.84 -41.56
C LEU A 47 29.53 -9.03 -41.59
N ASP A 48 30.81 -8.73 -41.39
CA ASP A 48 31.84 -9.76 -41.28
C ASP A 48 31.71 -10.54 -39.96
N SER A 49 32.38 -11.70 -39.89
CA SER A 49 32.31 -12.59 -38.72
C SER A 49 32.80 -11.93 -37.43
N SER A 50 33.77 -11.01 -37.52
CA SER A 50 34.25 -10.20 -36.40
C SER A 50 33.20 -9.22 -35.91
N ALA A 51 32.56 -8.46 -36.80
CA ALA A 51 31.53 -7.50 -36.42
C ALA A 51 30.27 -8.19 -35.88
N LEU A 52 29.92 -9.37 -36.42
CA LEU A 52 28.85 -10.20 -35.85
C LEU A 52 29.19 -10.68 -34.43
N GLN A 53 30.46 -11.00 -34.17
CA GLN A 53 30.92 -11.42 -32.84
C GLN A 53 30.95 -10.25 -31.86
N ASP A 54 31.27 -9.05 -32.32
CA ASP A 54 31.20 -7.81 -31.54
C ASP A 54 29.77 -7.36 -31.25
N LEU A 55 28.80 -7.76 -32.10
CA LEU A 55 27.37 -7.49 -31.89
C LEU A 55 26.69 -8.45 -30.92
N LEU A 56 27.25 -9.64 -30.66
CA LEU A 56 26.69 -10.63 -29.73
C LEU A 56 26.31 -10.05 -28.36
N PRO A 57 27.11 -9.18 -27.70
CA PRO A 57 26.73 -8.50 -26.46
C PRO A 57 25.53 -7.55 -26.59
N GLU A 58 25.29 -6.97 -27.77
CA GLU A 58 24.25 -5.96 -28.00
C GLU A 58 22.90 -6.53 -28.44
N ILE A 59 22.87 -7.78 -28.90
CA ILE A 59 21.65 -8.47 -29.32
C ILE A 59 20.57 -8.42 -28.21
N PRO A 60 19.30 -8.14 -28.55
CA PRO A 60 18.21 -8.08 -27.57
C PRO A 60 18.05 -9.37 -26.75
N GLN A 61 17.68 -9.23 -25.48
CA GLN A 61 17.59 -10.38 -24.57
C GLN A 61 16.59 -11.46 -25.00
N TRP A 62 15.51 -11.12 -25.71
CA TRP A 62 14.55 -12.09 -26.28
C TRP A 62 15.10 -12.91 -27.44
N VAL A 63 16.16 -12.45 -28.10
CA VAL A 63 16.89 -13.25 -29.10
C VAL A 63 17.91 -14.16 -28.39
N LYS A 64 18.49 -13.69 -27.28
CA LYS A 64 19.51 -14.44 -26.52
C LYS A 64 18.93 -15.52 -25.60
N ASN A 65 17.79 -15.21 -24.98
CA ASN A 65 17.16 -16.02 -23.95
C ASN A 65 15.74 -16.38 -24.44
N PRO A 66 15.42 -17.68 -24.55
CA PRO A 66 14.09 -18.12 -24.96
C PRO A 66 12.99 -17.72 -23.96
N ASP A 67 13.36 -17.46 -22.69
CA ASP A 67 12.42 -17.10 -21.61
C ASP A 67 12.06 -15.61 -21.57
N SER A 68 12.46 -14.83 -22.57
CA SER A 68 12.21 -13.39 -22.63
C SER A 68 11.29 -13.04 -23.78
N ASP A 69 10.14 -12.46 -23.44
CA ASP A 69 9.10 -12.11 -24.42
C ASP A 69 9.28 -10.70 -24.96
N ARG A 70 8.97 -10.52 -26.25
CA ARG A 70 8.87 -9.19 -26.89
C ARG A 70 7.51 -8.56 -26.58
N VAL A 71 7.52 -7.31 -26.14
CA VAL A 71 6.31 -6.59 -25.67
C VAL A 71 6.07 -5.28 -26.43
N ASP A 72 5.95 -5.37 -27.76
CA ASP A 72 5.73 -4.18 -28.61
C ASP A 72 4.45 -3.42 -28.25
N TRP A 73 3.39 -4.14 -27.86
CA TRP A 73 2.12 -3.54 -27.43
C TRP A 73 2.30 -2.65 -26.19
N LEU A 74 3.18 -3.04 -25.27
CA LEU A 74 3.46 -2.30 -24.04
C LEU A 74 4.27 -1.04 -24.34
N ASN A 75 5.21 -1.13 -25.29
CA ASN A 75 5.94 0.05 -25.77
C ASN A 75 5.00 1.06 -26.43
N LYS A 76 4.04 0.60 -27.25
CA LYS A 76 3.01 1.48 -27.83
C LYS A 76 2.16 2.14 -26.74
N PHE A 77 1.72 1.37 -25.75
CA PHE A 77 0.95 1.88 -24.62
C PHE A 77 1.72 2.93 -23.81
N ILE A 78 3.00 2.69 -23.50
CA ILE A 78 3.86 3.65 -22.80
C ILE A 78 4.02 4.93 -23.63
N SER A 79 4.21 4.80 -24.95
CA SER A 79 4.32 5.94 -25.86
C SER A 79 3.06 6.81 -25.84
N ASP A 80 1.88 6.22 -25.89
CA ASP A 80 0.61 6.94 -25.84
C ASP A 80 0.39 7.63 -24.47
N MET A 81 0.87 7.02 -23.39
CA MET A 81 0.80 7.58 -22.04
C MET A 81 1.87 8.63 -21.72
N TRP A 82 2.96 8.67 -22.49
CA TRP A 82 4.16 9.41 -22.14
C TRP A 82 3.95 10.90 -21.81
N PRO A 83 3.12 11.67 -22.53
CA PRO A 83 2.87 13.08 -22.21
C PRO A 83 2.26 13.31 -20.82
N TYR A 84 1.55 12.33 -20.29
CA TYR A 84 0.96 12.36 -18.94
C TYR A 84 1.96 11.85 -17.89
N LEU A 85 2.71 10.80 -18.24
CA LEU A 85 3.75 10.24 -17.37
C LEU A 85 4.87 11.26 -17.12
N ASP A 86 5.35 11.97 -18.16
CA ASP A 86 6.34 13.04 -18.03
C ASP A 86 5.92 14.06 -16.96
N LYS A 87 4.70 14.60 -17.07
CA LYS A 87 4.16 15.58 -16.12
C LYS A 87 4.09 15.03 -14.69
N ALA A 88 3.63 13.79 -14.51
CA ALA A 88 3.51 13.17 -13.19
C ALA A 88 4.88 12.89 -12.56
N ILE A 89 5.82 12.39 -13.35
CA ILE A 89 7.18 12.09 -12.90
C ILE A 89 7.91 13.39 -12.56
N CYS A 90 7.80 14.43 -13.39
CA CYS A 90 8.36 15.76 -13.10
C CYS A 90 7.80 16.37 -11.80
N GLY A 91 6.50 16.23 -11.54
CA GLY A 91 5.90 16.63 -10.27
C GLY A 91 6.49 15.89 -9.07
N THR A 92 6.73 14.58 -9.23
CA THR A 92 7.36 13.74 -8.20
C THR A 92 8.82 14.14 -7.97
N ILE A 93 9.59 14.36 -9.04
CA ILE A 93 10.99 14.82 -8.97
C ILE A 93 11.07 16.14 -8.19
N ARG A 94 10.18 17.09 -8.48
CA ARG A 94 10.13 18.37 -7.76
C ARG A 94 9.92 18.18 -6.26
N SER A 95 8.92 17.38 -5.87
CA SER A 95 8.63 17.09 -4.46
C SER A 95 9.79 16.40 -3.73
N ILE A 96 10.55 15.54 -4.42
CA ILE A 96 11.72 14.87 -3.84
C ILE A 96 12.93 15.82 -3.76
N ALA A 97 13.10 16.70 -4.75
CA ALA A 97 14.25 17.59 -4.85
C ALA A 97 14.17 18.80 -3.91
N GLU A 98 12.99 19.36 -3.67
CA GLU A 98 12.76 20.49 -2.75
C GLU A 98 13.45 20.34 -1.37
N PRO A 99 13.25 19.25 -0.61
CA PRO A 99 13.91 19.07 0.69
C PRO A 99 15.43 18.86 0.56
N ILE A 100 15.90 18.34 -0.58
CA ILE A 100 17.34 18.18 -0.84
C ILE A 100 17.97 19.56 -1.10
N PHE A 101 17.34 20.39 -1.93
CA PHE A 101 17.81 21.74 -2.23
C PHE A 101 17.87 22.61 -0.98
N ALA A 102 16.85 22.53 -0.12
CA ALA A 102 16.81 23.24 1.16
C ALA A 102 18.02 22.95 2.06
N GLU A 103 18.63 21.76 1.97
CA GLU A 103 19.82 21.37 2.75
C GLU A 103 21.09 22.15 2.33
N TYR A 104 21.12 22.65 1.09
CA TYR A 104 22.25 23.38 0.51
C TYR A 104 22.04 24.89 0.47
N ILE A 105 20.79 25.37 0.60
CA ILE A 105 20.49 26.80 0.73
C ILE A 105 21.18 27.34 2.00
N GLY A 106 21.91 28.46 1.87
CA GLY A 106 22.72 29.06 2.93
C GLY A 106 24.12 28.46 3.11
N LYS A 107 24.38 27.27 2.55
CA LYS A 107 25.75 26.73 2.42
C LYS A 107 26.38 27.25 1.14
N PHE A 108 27.69 27.50 1.16
CA PHE A 108 28.44 27.97 -0.01
C PHE A 108 27.85 29.24 -0.68
N GLN A 109 27.15 30.10 0.08
CA GLN A 109 26.51 31.33 -0.42
C GLN A 109 25.40 31.12 -1.47
N ILE A 110 24.80 29.93 -1.51
CA ILE A 110 23.64 29.62 -2.36
C ILE A 110 22.38 30.25 -1.74
N ARG A 111 21.69 31.11 -2.50
CA ARG A 111 20.43 31.76 -2.08
C ARG A 111 19.19 30.97 -2.48
N SER A 112 19.18 30.40 -3.68
CA SER A 112 18.10 29.52 -4.14
C SER A 112 18.60 28.51 -5.17
N ILE A 113 17.88 27.40 -5.28
CA ILE A 113 18.05 26.39 -6.33
C ILE A 113 16.65 26.12 -6.85
N ASP A 114 16.40 26.47 -8.11
CA ASP A 114 15.08 26.43 -8.72
C ASP A 114 15.14 25.68 -10.05
N PHE A 115 14.06 24.96 -10.40
CA PHE A 115 13.90 24.42 -11.75
C PHE A 115 13.34 25.52 -12.66
N GLU A 116 14.10 25.94 -13.66
CA GLU A 116 13.62 26.81 -14.73
C GLU A 116 12.79 26.01 -15.74
N SER A 117 13.29 24.83 -16.11
CA SER A 117 12.58 23.86 -16.95
C SER A 117 12.77 22.45 -16.41
N LEU A 118 11.72 21.65 -16.44
CA LEU A 118 11.75 20.26 -16.00
C LEU A 118 10.81 19.43 -16.90
N SER A 119 11.39 18.81 -17.91
CA SER A 119 10.74 17.78 -18.74
C SER A 119 11.74 16.67 -19.05
N LEU A 120 11.24 15.44 -19.09
CA LEU A 120 12.00 14.25 -19.47
C LEU A 120 12.09 14.06 -20.99
N GLY A 121 11.42 14.93 -21.76
CA GLY A 121 11.46 14.93 -23.21
C GLY A 121 10.27 14.22 -23.85
N THR A 122 10.32 14.07 -25.17
CA THR A 122 9.25 13.48 -25.99
C THR A 122 9.45 11.99 -26.23
N LEU A 123 10.64 11.46 -25.96
CA LEU A 123 11.00 10.07 -26.19
C LEU A 123 10.79 9.22 -24.92
N PRO A 124 9.85 8.25 -24.93
CA PRO A 124 9.60 7.38 -23.80
C PRO A 124 10.68 6.30 -23.61
N PRO A 125 10.76 5.70 -22.41
CA PRO A 125 11.52 4.48 -22.20
C PRO A 125 10.91 3.33 -23.00
N THR A 126 11.77 2.42 -23.44
CA THR A 126 11.40 1.22 -24.20
C THR A 126 11.77 -0.03 -23.42
N ILE A 127 10.90 -1.04 -23.49
CA ILE A 127 11.10 -2.36 -22.91
C ILE A 127 11.55 -3.27 -24.03
N HIS A 128 12.80 -3.73 -23.95
CA HIS A 128 13.39 -4.59 -24.97
C HIS A 128 12.97 -6.04 -24.80
N GLY A 129 12.65 -6.47 -23.58
CA GLY A 129 12.12 -7.80 -23.29
C GLY A 129 11.63 -7.86 -21.86
N ILE A 130 10.73 -8.80 -21.58
CA ILE A 130 10.23 -9.06 -20.23
C ILE A 130 10.34 -10.54 -19.92
N LYS A 131 10.84 -10.88 -18.73
CA LYS A 131 10.72 -12.23 -18.19
C LYS A 131 9.57 -12.26 -17.21
N VAL A 132 8.71 -13.27 -17.33
CA VAL A 132 7.57 -13.47 -16.43
C VAL A 132 7.60 -14.89 -15.91
N TYR A 133 7.57 -15.05 -14.59
CA TYR A 133 7.52 -16.37 -13.96
C TYR A 133 6.82 -16.31 -12.61
N GLU A 134 6.23 -17.44 -12.22
CA GLU A 134 5.63 -17.64 -10.90
C GLU A 134 6.64 -18.33 -9.97
N THR A 135 6.72 -17.88 -8.73
CA THR A 135 7.58 -18.52 -7.71
C THR A 135 6.85 -19.64 -6.99
N ASN A 136 7.59 -20.49 -6.26
CA ASN A 136 7.01 -21.53 -5.38
C ASN A 136 6.06 -20.95 -4.30
N GLU A 137 6.18 -19.66 -3.99
CA GLU A 137 5.36 -18.93 -3.02
C GLU A 137 4.09 -18.32 -3.67
N LYS A 138 3.76 -18.68 -4.91
CA LYS A 138 2.66 -18.09 -5.71
C LYS A 138 2.78 -16.57 -5.86
N GLU A 139 4.01 -16.08 -6.01
CA GLU A 139 4.27 -14.67 -6.33
C GLU A 139 4.49 -14.54 -7.83
N LEU A 140 3.87 -13.53 -8.46
CA LEU A 140 4.08 -13.26 -9.88
C LEU A 140 5.21 -12.25 -10.04
N VAL A 141 6.26 -12.65 -10.76
CA VAL A 141 7.48 -11.84 -10.94
C VAL A 141 7.61 -11.40 -12.40
N PHE A 142 7.88 -10.12 -12.59
CA PHE A 142 8.17 -9.50 -13.88
C PHE A 142 9.57 -8.87 -13.85
N GLU A 143 10.37 -9.13 -14.88
CA GLU A 143 11.70 -8.52 -15.04
C GLU A 143 11.81 -7.84 -16.41
N PRO A 144 11.28 -6.61 -16.57
CA PRO A 144 11.44 -5.85 -17.80
C PRO A 144 12.88 -5.31 -17.95
N ALA A 145 13.47 -5.52 -19.13
CA ALA A 145 14.72 -4.88 -19.52
C ALA A 145 14.41 -3.51 -20.16
N VAL A 146 14.54 -2.45 -19.37
CA VAL A 146 14.23 -1.07 -19.74
C VAL A 146 15.47 -0.39 -20.30
N ARG A 147 15.32 0.25 -21.47
CA ARG A 147 16.30 1.17 -22.04
C ARG A 147 15.61 2.48 -22.40
N TRP A 148 16.26 3.58 -22.08
CA TRP A 148 15.72 4.90 -22.34
C TRP A 148 16.83 5.83 -22.80
N ALA A 149 16.72 6.31 -24.04
CA ALA A 149 17.52 7.39 -24.57
C ALA A 149 16.57 8.56 -24.80
N GLY A 150 16.51 9.43 -23.80
CA GLY A 150 15.59 10.57 -23.77
C GLY A 150 16.25 11.84 -24.27
N ASN A 151 15.41 12.80 -24.67
CA ASN A 151 15.79 14.18 -24.96
C ASN A 151 15.29 15.12 -23.84
N PRO A 152 15.80 15.00 -22.61
CA PRO A 152 15.29 15.77 -21.49
C PRO A 152 15.59 17.26 -21.66
N ASN A 153 14.70 18.09 -21.13
CA ASN A 153 14.93 19.51 -20.95
C ASN A 153 14.86 19.83 -19.45
N ILE A 154 15.98 19.59 -18.76
CA ILE A 154 16.12 19.82 -17.32
C ILE A 154 17.11 20.96 -17.12
N ILE A 155 16.60 22.11 -16.71
CA ILE A 155 17.36 23.34 -16.48
C ILE A 155 17.19 23.75 -15.03
N LEU A 156 18.30 23.75 -14.30
CA LEU A 156 18.42 24.18 -12.91
C LEU A 156 19.11 25.54 -12.86
N VAL A 157 18.53 26.47 -12.11
CA VAL A 157 19.11 27.78 -11.84
C VAL A 157 19.52 27.85 -10.38
N VAL A 158 20.82 27.99 -10.15
CA VAL A 158 21.43 28.15 -8.83
C VAL A 158 21.81 29.61 -8.66
N LYS A 159 21.16 30.32 -7.72
CA LYS A 159 21.50 31.72 -7.42
C LYS A 159 22.60 31.76 -6.37
N LEU A 160 23.82 32.04 -6.79
CA LEU A 160 24.97 32.25 -5.92
C LEU A 160 25.16 33.76 -5.71
N LEU A 161 24.99 34.23 -4.47
CA LEU A 161 24.94 35.66 -4.16
C LEU A 161 23.90 36.39 -5.05
N SER A 162 24.34 37.16 -6.04
CA SER A 162 23.48 37.89 -7.00
C SER A 162 23.61 37.37 -8.44
N LEU A 163 24.39 36.30 -8.67
CA LEU A 163 24.61 35.72 -10.00
C LEU A 163 23.79 34.44 -10.18
N PRO A 164 22.92 34.36 -11.21
CA PRO A 164 22.27 33.12 -11.58
C PRO A 164 23.24 32.22 -12.36
N ILE A 165 23.45 31.00 -11.89
CA ILE A 165 24.20 29.95 -12.60
C ILE A 165 23.22 28.93 -13.14
N THR A 166 23.19 28.77 -14.46
CA THR A 166 22.33 27.81 -15.15
C THR A 166 23.08 26.50 -15.41
N VAL A 167 22.51 25.39 -14.94
CA VAL A 167 22.97 24.02 -15.15
C VAL A 167 21.91 23.30 -15.97
N GLN A 168 22.27 22.82 -17.14
CA GLN A 168 21.38 22.05 -18.01
C GLN A 168 21.84 20.61 -18.09
N LEU A 169 20.93 19.67 -17.87
CA LEU A 169 21.17 18.25 -18.11
C LEU A 169 20.64 17.88 -19.48
N VAL A 170 21.47 17.21 -20.28
CA VAL A 170 21.21 16.79 -21.67
C VAL A 170 21.52 15.31 -21.85
N ASP A 171 21.08 14.72 -22.96
CA ASP A 171 21.48 13.38 -23.41
C ASP A 171 21.37 12.27 -22.35
N LEU A 172 20.19 12.16 -21.71
CA LEU A 172 19.95 11.16 -20.67
C LEU A 172 19.77 9.77 -21.29
N GLN A 173 20.70 8.88 -20.98
CA GLN A 173 20.65 7.48 -21.33
C GLN A 173 20.57 6.62 -20.06
N THR A 174 19.56 5.75 -19.98
CA THR A 174 19.39 4.86 -18.84
C THR A 174 19.13 3.43 -19.28
N PHE A 175 19.78 2.49 -18.62
CA PHE A 175 19.57 1.05 -18.78
C PHE A 175 19.31 0.48 -17.39
N ALA A 176 18.16 -0.17 -17.23
CA ALA A 176 17.73 -0.72 -15.96
C ALA A 176 16.93 -2.01 -16.16
N ALA A 177 17.15 -2.97 -15.27
CA ALA A 177 16.38 -4.21 -15.21
C ALA A 177 15.73 -4.33 -13.82
N PRO A 178 14.62 -3.59 -13.56
CA PRO A 178 13.89 -3.77 -12.32
C PRO A 178 13.19 -5.12 -12.28
N ARG A 179 13.14 -5.73 -11.09
CA ARG A 179 12.30 -6.87 -10.76
C ARG A 179 11.07 -6.37 -10.02
N ILE A 180 9.90 -6.60 -10.60
CA ILE A 180 8.59 -6.23 -10.08
C ILE A 180 7.90 -7.51 -9.60
N ILE A 181 7.50 -7.55 -8.34
CA ILE A 181 6.86 -8.71 -7.71
C ILE A 181 5.46 -8.31 -7.27
N LEU A 182 4.45 -9.09 -7.68
CA LEU A 182 3.07 -8.93 -7.22
C LEU A 182 2.80 -9.94 -6.09
N LYS A 183 2.53 -9.43 -4.88
CA LYS A 183 2.32 -10.30 -3.72
C LYS A 183 1.53 -9.72 -2.55
N PRO A 184 0.87 -10.57 -1.74
CA PRO A 184 0.37 -11.88 -2.14
C PRO A 184 -0.63 -11.74 -3.29
N LEU A 185 -0.75 -12.77 -4.13
CA LEU A 185 -1.86 -12.89 -5.07
C LEU A 185 -3.17 -13.13 -4.29
N VAL A 186 -4.23 -12.43 -4.67
CA VAL A 186 -5.54 -12.49 -4.00
C VAL A 186 -6.64 -12.71 -5.03
N PRO A 187 -7.78 -13.34 -4.68
CA PRO A 187 -8.86 -13.58 -5.64
C PRO A 187 -9.70 -12.33 -5.96
N THR A 188 -9.36 -11.17 -5.41
CA THR A 188 -10.07 -9.90 -5.62
C THR A 188 -9.25 -8.96 -6.49
N PHE A 189 -9.87 -8.36 -7.52
CA PHE A 189 -9.21 -7.37 -8.38
C PHE A 189 -8.50 -6.28 -7.55
N PRO A 190 -7.22 -5.95 -7.83
CA PRO A 190 -6.45 -6.25 -9.04
C PRO A 190 -5.72 -7.61 -9.05
N CYS A 191 -6.12 -8.54 -8.18
CA CYS A 191 -5.58 -9.90 -8.01
C CYS A 191 -4.23 -9.98 -7.27
N PHE A 192 -3.78 -8.89 -6.67
CA PHE A 192 -2.61 -8.81 -5.81
C PHE A 192 -2.79 -7.71 -4.75
N ALA A 193 -2.17 -7.88 -3.58
CA ALA A 193 -2.31 -6.90 -2.49
C ALA A 193 -1.22 -5.81 -2.50
N SER A 194 -0.02 -6.13 -2.99
CA SER A 194 1.09 -5.18 -3.08
C SER A 194 1.97 -5.42 -4.30
N ILE A 195 2.62 -4.34 -4.74
CA ILE A 195 3.66 -4.36 -5.77
C ILE A 195 4.98 -4.05 -5.08
N VAL A 196 5.97 -4.91 -5.25
CA VAL A 196 7.34 -4.71 -4.76
C VAL A 196 8.25 -4.53 -5.97
N VAL A 197 8.82 -3.34 -6.13
CA VAL A 197 9.81 -3.06 -7.19
C VAL A 197 11.19 -3.09 -6.57
N SER A 198 12.09 -3.86 -7.17
CA SER A 198 13.48 -3.99 -6.75
C SER A 198 14.42 -3.86 -7.94
N LEU A 199 15.65 -3.39 -7.71
CA LEU A 199 16.64 -3.21 -8.76
C LEU A 199 17.75 -4.24 -8.58
N MET A 200 17.79 -5.27 -9.43
CA MET A 200 18.69 -6.44 -9.28
C MET A 200 20.16 -6.12 -9.60
N GLU A 201 20.39 -5.08 -10.40
CA GLU A 201 21.71 -4.60 -10.77
C GLU A 201 21.75 -3.07 -10.68
N LYS A 202 22.96 -2.50 -10.60
CA LYS A 202 23.12 -1.05 -10.64
C LYS A 202 22.67 -0.56 -12.01
N PRO A 203 21.75 0.40 -12.11
CA PRO A 203 21.32 0.92 -13.39
C PRO A 203 22.49 1.68 -14.01
N HIS A 204 22.68 1.50 -15.31
CA HIS A 204 23.60 2.34 -16.06
C HIS A 204 22.86 3.63 -16.39
N VAL A 205 23.40 4.76 -15.96
CA VAL A 205 22.82 6.08 -16.18
C VAL A 205 23.94 6.96 -16.68
N ASP A 206 23.81 7.44 -17.90
CA ASP A 206 24.71 8.39 -18.53
C ASP A 206 23.93 9.65 -18.90
N PHE A 207 24.56 10.80 -18.80
CA PHE A 207 23.94 12.11 -19.04
C PHE A 207 25.02 13.14 -19.29
N GLY A 208 24.75 14.07 -20.22
CA GLY A 208 25.55 15.27 -20.42
C GLY A 208 25.14 16.39 -19.47
N VAL A 209 26.08 17.28 -19.13
CA VAL A 209 25.80 18.48 -18.33
C VAL A 209 26.46 19.70 -18.95
N LYS A 210 25.65 20.72 -19.25
CA LYS A 210 26.10 22.04 -19.69
C LYS A 210 26.02 23.04 -18.54
N LEU A 211 27.08 23.81 -18.31
CA LEU A 211 27.13 24.91 -17.35
C LEU A 211 27.28 26.22 -18.10
N LEU A 212 26.35 27.16 -17.89
CA LEU A 212 26.39 28.47 -18.56
C LEU A 212 26.52 28.36 -20.10
N GLY A 213 25.95 27.30 -20.69
CA GLY A 213 26.01 27.01 -22.13
C GLY A 213 27.28 26.28 -22.61
N GLY A 214 28.31 26.14 -21.79
CA GLY A 214 29.51 25.35 -22.08
C GLY A 214 29.39 23.90 -21.60
N ASP A 215 29.98 22.96 -22.32
CA ASP A 215 29.98 21.54 -21.93
C ASP A 215 31.01 21.30 -20.80
N ILE A 216 30.52 20.91 -19.61
CA ILE A 216 31.40 20.61 -18.46
C ILE A 216 32.16 19.31 -18.69
N MET A 217 31.61 18.39 -19.50
CA MET A 217 32.22 17.08 -19.76
C MET A 217 33.53 17.21 -20.57
N ALA A 218 33.69 18.31 -21.30
CA ALA A 218 34.92 18.63 -22.04
C ALA A 218 36.06 19.13 -21.13
N ILE A 219 35.81 19.42 -19.84
CA ILE A 219 36.83 19.96 -18.92
C ILE A 219 37.49 18.81 -18.12
N PRO A 220 38.78 18.49 -18.38
CA PRO A 220 39.48 17.42 -17.67
C PRO A 220 39.52 17.67 -16.16
N GLY A 221 39.08 16.68 -15.36
CA GLY A 221 39.09 16.73 -13.90
C GLY A 221 37.75 17.11 -13.24
N LEU A 222 36.91 17.94 -13.88
CA LEU A 222 35.56 18.26 -13.39
C LEU A 222 34.56 17.11 -13.65
N TYR A 223 34.75 16.37 -14.73
CA TYR A 223 34.02 15.15 -15.07
C TYR A 223 33.89 14.16 -13.90
N ARG A 224 34.95 14.00 -13.09
CA ARG A 224 34.97 13.08 -11.94
C ARG A 224 34.01 13.49 -10.82
N PHE A 225 33.65 14.76 -10.70
CA PHE A 225 32.69 15.23 -9.69
C PHE A 225 31.24 15.11 -10.16
N VAL A 226 31.00 15.16 -11.48
CA VAL A 226 29.67 15.01 -12.10
C VAL A 226 29.29 13.53 -12.23
N GLN A 227 30.25 12.67 -12.59
CA GLN A 227 30.01 11.25 -12.81
C GLN A 227 30.07 10.37 -11.57
N VAL A 228 30.57 10.85 -10.42
CA VAL A 228 30.49 10.05 -9.18
C VAL A 228 29.02 9.96 -8.80
N PRO A 229 28.33 8.84 -9.05
CA PRO A 229 26.95 8.75 -8.70
C PRO A 229 26.96 8.75 -7.18
N HIS A 230 26.27 9.72 -6.58
CA HIS A 230 25.96 9.72 -5.16
C HIS A 230 25.02 8.55 -4.76
N TRP A 231 25.15 7.40 -5.43
CA TRP A 231 24.62 6.10 -5.06
C TRP A 231 24.93 5.76 -3.60
N LYS A 232 26.09 6.18 -3.07
CA LYS A 232 26.42 6.06 -1.65
C LYS A 232 25.51 6.90 -0.73
N LEU A 233 25.14 8.12 -1.13
CA LEU A 233 24.23 8.97 -0.35
C LEU A 233 22.78 8.49 -0.45
N LEU A 234 22.35 8.08 -1.65
CA LEU A 234 21.01 7.51 -1.88
C LEU A 234 20.82 6.21 -1.06
N LYS A 235 21.82 5.31 -1.08
CA LYS A 235 21.85 4.12 -0.20
C LYS A 235 21.74 4.49 1.27
N LYS A 236 22.50 5.48 1.74
CA LYS A 236 22.54 5.86 3.17
C LYS A 236 21.23 6.48 3.68
N LYS A 237 20.55 7.30 2.87
CA LYS A 237 19.22 7.85 3.22
C LYS A 237 18.10 6.80 3.15
N LEU A 238 18.15 5.85 2.20
CA LEU A 238 17.13 4.80 2.06
C LEU A 238 17.32 3.64 3.06
N LEU A 239 18.56 3.26 3.38
CA LEU A 239 18.86 2.24 4.40
C LEU A 239 18.53 2.71 5.83
N ALA A 240 18.57 4.02 6.11
CA ALA A 240 18.18 4.56 7.41
C ALA A 240 16.68 4.46 7.71
N SER A 241 15.84 4.18 6.70
CA SER A 241 14.38 4.09 6.84
C SER A 241 13.88 2.67 7.10
N ILE A 242 14.74 1.65 7.15
CA ILE A 242 14.34 0.25 7.34
C ILE A 242 15.20 -0.38 8.46
N SER A 243 14.69 -0.29 9.69
CA SER A 243 15.23 -1.02 10.84
C SER A 243 14.76 -2.48 10.78
N GLY A 244 15.55 -3.36 10.17
CA GLY A 244 15.27 -4.81 10.13
C GLY A 244 16.54 -5.65 9.91
N PRO A 245 16.79 -6.71 10.70
CA PRO A 245 18.03 -7.48 10.61
C PRO A 245 17.82 -8.69 9.68
N LYS A 246 18.18 -8.57 8.40
CA LYS A 246 18.78 -9.62 7.55
C LYS A 246 18.90 -9.14 6.10
N LEU A 247 20.16 -8.87 5.71
CA LEU A 247 20.78 -8.81 4.38
C LEU A 247 19.91 -9.03 3.11
N LEU A 248 19.85 -8.05 2.19
CA LEU A 248 20.58 -8.04 0.90
C LEU A 248 20.21 -6.87 -0.04
N LYS A 249 21.25 -6.07 -0.36
CA LYS A 249 21.64 -5.39 -1.63
C LYS A 249 20.67 -4.60 -2.53
N TYR A 250 19.34 -4.70 -2.43
CA TYR A 250 18.45 -4.12 -3.44
C TYR A 250 17.56 -3.00 -2.88
N LEU A 251 17.36 -1.94 -3.67
CA LEU A 251 16.42 -0.88 -3.34
C LEU A 251 15.00 -1.43 -3.54
N PHE A 252 14.22 -1.55 -2.47
CA PHE A 252 12.83 -2.00 -2.55
C PHE A 252 11.88 -0.80 -2.43
N LEU A 253 10.99 -0.63 -3.40
CA LEU A 253 9.82 0.25 -3.32
C LEU A 253 8.58 -0.63 -3.22
N THR A 254 7.93 -0.63 -2.06
CA THR A 254 6.67 -1.34 -1.85
C THR A 254 5.51 -0.37 -2.00
N VAL A 255 4.68 -0.57 -3.02
CA VAL A 255 3.43 0.16 -3.21
C VAL A 255 2.29 -0.73 -2.75
N GLN A 256 1.62 -0.33 -1.67
CA GLN A 256 0.41 -1.00 -1.18
C GLN A 256 -0.81 -0.48 -1.95
N CYS A 257 -1.59 -1.39 -2.53
CA CYS A 257 -2.80 -1.03 -3.26
C CYS A 257 -3.91 -0.66 -2.28
N LYS A 258 -4.34 0.61 -2.29
CA LYS A 258 -5.53 1.07 -1.56
C LYS A 258 -6.78 0.44 -2.19
N GLY A 259 -7.31 -0.62 -1.58
CA GLY A 259 -8.54 -1.28 -2.03
C GLY A 259 -8.57 -2.79 -1.82
N ALA A 260 -7.41 -3.45 -1.64
CA ALA A 260 -7.38 -4.83 -1.19
C ALA A 260 -7.79 -4.89 0.28
N MET A 261 -8.99 -5.40 0.57
CA MET A 261 -9.41 -5.66 1.95
C MET A 261 -8.46 -6.71 2.54
N LYS A 262 -7.62 -6.34 3.50
CA LYS A 262 -6.77 -7.30 4.22
C LYS A 262 -7.65 -8.36 4.88
N LYS A 263 -7.38 -9.64 4.61
CA LYS A 263 -8.05 -10.78 5.25
C LYS A 263 -7.92 -10.62 6.77
N PRO A 264 -8.98 -10.86 7.55
CA PRO A 264 -8.87 -10.87 8.99
C PRO A 264 -8.00 -12.07 9.42
N VAL A 265 -7.09 -11.83 10.35
CA VAL A 265 -6.07 -12.80 10.80
C VAL A 265 -6.38 -13.38 12.18
N GLY A 266 -7.30 -12.77 12.91
CA GLY A 266 -7.75 -13.28 14.20
C GLY A 266 -8.76 -12.37 14.89
N ILE A 267 -9.08 -12.72 16.13
CA ILE A 267 -9.99 -11.99 17.00
C ILE A 267 -9.24 -11.51 18.23
N LEU A 268 -9.43 -10.23 18.55
CA LEU A 268 -9.02 -9.66 19.81
C LEU A 268 -10.20 -9.72 20.79
N HIS A 269 -10.04 -10.53 21.83
CA HIS A 269 -10.88 -10.53 23.01
C HIS A 269 -10.41 -9.41 23.94
N VAL A 270 -11.31 -8.53 24.35
CA VAL A 270 -11.04 -7.42 25.26
C VAL A 270 -12.06 -7.45 26.38
N LYS A 271 -11.61 -7.76 27.60
CA LYS A 271 -12.41 -7.67 28.80
C LYS A 271 -12.11 -6.38 29.53
N VAL A 272 -13.09 -5.47 29.57
CA VAL A 272 -13.00 -4.23 30.34
C VAL A 272 -13.39 -4.54 31.78
N ILE A 273 -12.40 -4.60 32.66
CA ILE A 273 -12.59 -5.00 34.05
C ILE A 273 -13.15 -3.82 34.84
N ARG A 274 -12.34 -2.77 35.00
CA ARG A 274 -12.65 -1.63 35.87
C ARG A 274 -11.87 -0.38 35.53
N ALA A 275 -12.29 0.75 36.08
CA ALA A 275 -11.47 1.94 36.17
C ALA A 275 -11.32 2.40 37.62
N LEU A 276 -10.26 3.14 37.91
CA LEU A 276 -9.92 3.59 39.26
C LEU A 276 -9.64 5.09 39.24
N LYS A 277 -10.16 5.80 40.25
CA LYS A 277 -9.90 7.23 40.52
C LYS A 277 -10.11 8.12 39.30
N LEU A 278 -11.23 7.91 38.59
CA LEU A 278 -11.59 8.73 37.43
C LEU A 278 -11.70 10.22 37.81
N LEU A 279 -11.39 11.09 36.85
CA LEU A 279 -11.51 12.54 37.03
C LEU A 279 -12.97 12.92 37.26
N LYS A 280 -13.28 13.58 38.39
CA LYS A 280 -14.58 14.17 38.64
C LYS A 280 -14.71 15.47 37.84
N LYS A 281 -15.67 15.55 36.91
CA LYS A 281 -15.96 16.79 36.18
C LYS A 281 -17.10 17.61 36.79
N ASP A 282 -18.07 16.96 37.43
CA ASP A 282 -19.21 17.65 38.02
C ASP A 282 -18.91 18.22 39.41
N ILE A 283 -19.30 19.47 39.60
CA ILE A 283 -19.13 20.23 40.86
C ILE A 283 -20.03 19.64 41.97
N LEU A 284 -21.19 19.05 41.62
CA LEU A 284 -22.20 18.53 42.55
C LEU A 284 -22.48 17.01 42.45
N GLY A 285 -21.81 16.26 41.56
CA GLY A 285 -22.08 14.84 41.32
C GLY A 285 -20.84 14.01 41.02
N ALA A 286 -20.91 12.69 41.20
CA ALA A 286 -19.90 11.76 40.69
C ALA A 286 -20.20 11.44 39.22
N SER A 287 -19.17 11.22 38.41
CA SER A 287 -19.29 10.87 36.99
C SER A 287 -20.04 9.55 36.77
N ASP A 288 -20.72 9.43 35.63
CA ASP A 288 -21.43 8.28 35.10
C ASP A 288 -20.61 7.61 33.97
N PRO A 289 -19.47 6.93 34.27
CA PRO A 289 -18.54 6.50 33.24
C PRO A 289 -19.01 5.32 32.39
N TYR A 290 -18.61 5.33 31.13
CA TYR A 290 -18.58 4.19 30.22
C TYR A 290 -17.33 4.21 29.32
N VAL A 291 -16.96 3.04 28.79
CA VAL A 291 -15.79 2.89 27.91
C VAL A 291 -16.27 2.61 26.49
N LYS A 292 -15.73 3.35 25.53
CA LYS A 292 -15.88 3.12 24.09
C LYS A 292 -14.59 2.51 23.53
N LEU A 293 -14.71 1.35 22.90
CA LEU A 293 -13.62 0.56 22.35
C LEU A 293 -13.67 0.57 20.81
N SER A 294 -12.51 0.76 20.18
CA SER A 294 -12.37 0.63 18.72
C SER A 294 -10.96 0.23 18.33
N LEU A 295 -10.80 -0.56 17.26
CA LEU A 295 -9.50 -0.82 16.65
C LEU A 295 -9.14 0.31 15.66
N SER A 296 -7.87 0.67 15.58
CA SER A 296 -7.39 1.60 14.56
C SER A 296 -7.44 0.97 13.16
N GLY A 297 -7.73 1.79 12.15
CA GLY A 297 -7.81 1.38 10.75
C GLY A 297 -9.13 1.76 10.11
N GLU A 298 -9.68 0.86 9.28
CA GLU A 298 -11.00 1.03 8.67
C GLU A 298 -12.10 1.23 9.73
N ARG A 299 -13.25 1.81 9.33
CA ARG A 299 -14.39 2.17 10.18
C ARG A 299 -15.10 0.94 10.79
N LEU A 300 -14.39 0.17 11.60
CA LEU A 300 -14.96 -0.88 12.41
C LEU A 300 -15.92 -0.24 13.44
N PRO A 301 -17.10 -0.85 13.68
CA PRO A 301 -18.05 -0.33 14.64
C PRO A 301 -17.43 -0.30 16.03
N ALA A 302 -17.47 0.86 16.68
CA ALA A 302 -17.02 1.00 18.05
C ALA A 302 -18.02 0.31 19.00
N LYS A 303 -17.50 -0.48 19.94
CA LYS A 303 -18.31 -1.10 21.01
C LYS A 303 -18.27 -0.22 22.25
N LYS A 304 -19.27 -0.33 23.13
CA LYS A 304 -19.34 0.44 24.38
C LYS A 304 -19.79 -0.42 25.54
N THR A 305 -19.28 -0.14 26.73
CA THR A 305 -19.74 -0.76 27.97
C THR A 305 -21.08 -0.19 28.43
N THR A 306 -21.69 -0.84 29.42
CA THR A 306 -22.76 -0.23 30.20
C THR A 306 -22.27 1.04 30.93
N VAL A 307 -23.21 1.95 31.20
CA VAL A 307 -22.97 3.17 31.98
C VAL A 307 -23.10 2.83 33.45
N LYS A 308 -22.10 3.15 34.26
CA LYS A 308 -22.15 2.98 35.73
C LYS A 308 -22.43 4.33 36.37
N MET A 309 -23.59 4.47 37.00
CA MET A 309 -24.02 5.76 37.54
C MET A 309 -23.24 6.15 38.80
N LYS A 310 -22.82 7.41 38.90
CA LYS A 310 -22.20 8.08 40.05
C LYS A 310 -21.03 7.29 40.65
N ASN A 311 -20.16 6.74 39.82
CA ASN A 311 -19.08 5.88 40.26
C ASN A 311 -17.73 6.27 39.62
N LEU A 312 -16.79 6.73 40.44
CA LEU A 312 -15.42 7.06 40.00
C LEU A 312 -14.47 5.85 39.98
N ASN A 313 -14.93 4.70 40.48
CA ASN A 313 -14.22 3.41 40.43
C ASN A 313 -15.16 2.34 39.86
N PRO A 314 -15.65 2.50 38.62
CA PRO A 314 -16.61 1.59 38.03
C PRO A 314 -15.98 0.21 37.76
N GLU A 315 -16.76 -0.84 37.99
CA GLU A 315 -16.45 -2.20 37.56
C GLU A 315 -17.49 -2.63 36.53
N TRP A 316 -17.02 -2.96 35.32
CA TRP A 316 -17.87 -3.39 34.21
C TRP A 316 -17.84 -4.90 34.06
N ASN A 317 -16.65 -5.50 34.04
CA ASN A 317 -16.43 -6.92 33.76
C ASN A 317 -17.13 -7.36 32.45
N GLU A 318 -17.06 -6.52 31.42
CA GLU A 318 -17.70 -6.75 30.13
C GLU A 318 -16.66 -7.17 29.08
N GLU A 319 -16.98 -8.20 28.29
CA GLU A 319 -16.10 -8.74 27.25
C GLU A 319 -16.56 -8.32 25.85
N PHE A 320 -15.60 -7.96 25.00
CA PHE A 320 -15.83 -7.52 23.64
C PHE A 320 -14.90 -8.24 22.67
N LYS A 321 -15.45 -8.74 21.58
CA LYS A 321 -14.69 -9.32 20.46
C LYS A 321 -14.52 -8.31 19.33
N LEU A 322 -13.30 -8.16 18.82
CA LEU A 322 -12.94 -7.24 17.75
C LEU A 322 -12.12 -7.95 16.67
N ILE A 323 -12.45 -7.73 15.38
CA ILE A 323 -11.77 -8.39 14.26
C ILE A 323 -10.44 -7.70 13.97
N VAL A 324 -9.35 -8.47 13.95
CA VAL A 324 -8.00 -8.01 13.66
C VAL A 324 -7.62 -8.38 12.23
N LYS A 325 -7.10 -7.42 11.47
CA LYS A 325 -6.60 -7.61 10.10
C LYS A 325 -5.08 -7.55 10.02
N ASP A 326 -4.45 -6.79 10.91
CA ASP A 326 -3.01 -6.58 10.93
C ASP A 326 -2.54 -6.27 12.37
N PRO A 327 -2.16 -7.28 13.17
CA PRO A 327 -1.78 -7.10 14.57
C PRO A 327 -0.49 -6.28 14.73
N GLN A 328 0.35 -6.19 13.68
CA GLN A 328 1.61 -5.45 13.76
C GLN A 328 1.40 -3.93 13.68
N SER A 329 0.38 -3.48 12.93
CA SER A 329 0.10 -2.05 12.73
C SER A 329 -1.11 -1.53 13.51
N GLN A 330 -2.04 -2.40 13.91
CA GLN A 330 -3.26 -1.99 14.59
C GLN A 330 -3.05 -1.75 16.09
N VAL A 331 -3.81 -0.78 16.62
CA VAL A 331 -3.86 -0.45 18.04
C VAL A 331 -5.31 -0.48 18.52
N LEU A 332 -5.56 -0.99 19.72
CA LEU A 332 -6.83 -0.86 20.42
C LEU A 332 -6.91 0.56 21.01
N GLN A 333 -8.01 1.25 20.76
CA GLN A 333 -8.30 2.57 21.31
C GLN A 333 -9.40 2.45 22.36
N LEU A 334 -9.09 2.90 23.57
CA LEU A 334 -9.99 2.93 24.71
C LEU A 334 -10.30 4.39 25.03
N HIS A 335 -11.56 4.77 24.98
CA HIS A 335 -12.02 6.11 25.33
C HIS A 335 -13.01 6.03 26.48
N VAL A 336 -12.71 6.72 27.59
CA VAL A 336 -13.59 6.79 28.75
C VAL A 336 -14.37 8.10 28.69
N TYR A 337 -15.69 7.98 28.76
CA TYR A 337 -16.62 9.09 28.70
C TYR A 337 -17.51 9.12 29.94
N ASP A 338 -17.89 10.33 30.33
CA ASP A 338 -18.93 10.62 31.29
C ASP A 338 -20.27 10.71 30.56
N TRP A 339 -21.23 9.87 30.94
CA TRP A 339 -22.55 9.90 30.33
C TRP A 339 -23.35 11.10 30.87
N GLU A 340 -24.02 11.82 29.98
CA GLU A 340 -24.85 12.97 30.34
C GLU A 340 -26.24 12.76 29.77
N LYS A 341 -27.28 13.11 30.54
CA LYS A 341 -28.68 12.99 30.11
C LYS A 341 -29.02 13.95 28.96
N VAL A 342 -28.37 15.10 28.91
CA VAL A 342 -28.63 16.18 27.95
C VAL A 342 -27.31 16.81 27.56
N GLY A 343 -26.94 16.76 26.27
CA GLY A 343 -25.70 17.36 25.77
C GLY A 343 -24.68 16.35 25.26
N THR A 344 -23.43 16.78 25.13
CA THR A 344 -22.32 15.97 24.61
C THR A 344 -21.59 15.28 25.76
N HIS A 345 -21.47 13.96 25.69
CA HIS A 345 -20.73 13.16 26.67
C HIS A 345 -19.29 13.64 26.86
N ASP A 346 -18.90 13.74 28.13
CA ASP A 346 -17.68 14.42 28.49
C ASP A 346 -16.49 13.45 28.52
N LYS A 347 -15.43 13.74 27.76
CA LYS A 347 -14.28 12.83 27.69
C LYS A 347 -13.45 12.90 28.97
N LEU A 348 -13.44 11.80 29.74
CA LEU A 348 -12.67 11.66 30.97
C LEU A 348 -11.19 11.37 30.67
N GLY A 349 -10.94 10.50 29.69
CA GLY A 349 -9.60 10.18 29.20
C GLY A 349 -9.59 9.15 28.07
N MET A 350 -8.40 8.80 27.61
CA MET A 350 -8.18 7.75 26.62
C MET A 350 -6.85 7.04 26.81
N GLN A 351 -6.75 5.84 26.26
CA GLN A 351 -5.50 5.12 26.07
C GLN A 351 -5.50 4.36 24.75
N VAL A 352 -4.30 4.06 24.23
CA VAL A 352 -4.10 3.17 23.11
C VAL A 352 -3.18 2.01 23.50
N VAL A 353 -3.52 0.80 23.07
CA VAL A 353 -2.70 -0.41 23.29
C VAL A 353 -2.33 -1.01 21.94
N PRO A 354 -1.04 -1.01 21.54
CA PRO A 354 -0.61 -1.69 20.33
C PRO A 354 -0.83 -3.21 20.41
N LEU A 355 -1.42 -3.80 19.37
CA LEU A 355 -1.67 -5.24 19.32
C LEU A 355 -0.37 -6.04 19.21
N SER A 356 0.71 -5.44 18.71
CA SER A 356 2.05 -6.04 18.66
C SER A 356 2.64 -6.38 20.03
N LEU A 357 2.03 -5.91 21.13
CA LEU A 357 2.43 -6.26 22.50
C LEU A 357 1.79 -7.57 23.00
N LEU A 358 0.89 -8.17 22.23
CA LEU A 358 0.21 -9.41 22.57
C LEU A 358 0.90 -10.60 21.90
N THR A 359 1.06 -11.67 22.65
CA THR A 359 1.37 -13.00 22.11
C THR A 359 0.04 -13.69 21.76
N PRO A 360 -0.08 -14.37 20.61
CA PRO A 360 -1.27 -15.16 20.29
C PRO A 360 -1.60 -16.17 21.40
N HIS A 361 -2.89 -16.32 21.72
CA HIS A 361 -3.46 -17.22 22.73
C HIS A 361 -3.02 -16.97 24.19
N GLU A 362 -2.29 -15.88 24.45
CA GLU A 362 -1.89 -15.48 25.81
C GLU A 362 -2.82 -14.39 26.32
N ASN A 363 -3.43 -14.60 27.49
CA ASN A 363 -4.19 -13.55 28.17
C ASN A 363 -3.23 -12.60 28.89
N LYS A 364 -3.38 -11.30 28.62
CA LYS A 364 -2.54 -10.25 29.21
C LYS A 364 -3.38 -9.15 29.83
N GLU A 365 -3.15 -8.88 31.10
CA GLU A 365 -3.76 -7.76 31.82
C GLU A 365 -2.93 -6.49 31.65
N PHE A 366 -3.60 -5.38 31.35
CA PHE A 366 -3.01 -4.05 31.26
C PHE A 366 -3.68 -3.11 32.26
N THR A 367 -2.87 -2.53 33.15
CA THR A 367 -3.26 -1.38 33.96
C THR A 367 -2.71 -0.11 33.32
N LEU A 368 -3.61 0.76 32.87
CA LEU A 368 -3.29 1.87 31.97
C LEU A 368 -3.70 3.21 32.57
N ASP A 369 -2.77 4.16 32.65
CA ASP A 369 -3.09 5.54 33.01
C ASP A 369 -3.88 6.24 31.89
N LEU A 370 -4.96 6.91 32.25
CA LEU A 370 -5.79 7.66 31.30
C LEU A 370 -5.15 8.99 30.93
N LEU A 371 -5.03 9.24 29.63
CA LEU A 371 -4.45 10.47 29.07
C LEU A 371 -5.54 11.36 28.46
N LYS A 372 -5.24 12.65 28.24
CA LYS A 372 -6.16 13.54 27.53
C LYS A 372 -6.20 13.22 26.04
N ASN A 373 -5.02 13.01 25.46
CA ASN A 373 -4.80 12.68 24.05
C ASN A 373 -3.55 11.82 23.87
N THR A 374 -3.30 11.39 22.64
CA THR A 374 -2.15 10.56 22.25
C THR A 374 -0.85 11.34 22.03
N ASN A 375 -0.82 12.68 22.20
CA ASN A 375 0.39 13.47 22.00
C ASN A 375 1.30 13.39 23.25
N PRO A 376 2.48 12.75 23.17
CA PRO A 376 3.35 12.60 24.33
C PRO A 376 3.86 13.93 24.89
N ASN A 377 3.89 14.99 24.09
CA ASN A 377 4.39 16.31 24.49
C ASN A 377 3.30 17.24 25.08
N ASP A 378 2.04 16.80 25.16
CA ASP A 378 0.99 17.62 25.75
C ASP A 378 1.15 17.68 27.28
N SER A 379 1.42 18.88 27.81
CA SER A 379 1.56 19.13 29.25
C SER A 379 0.31 18.72 30.04
N GLN A 380 -0.86 18.64 29.39
CA GLN A 380 -2.11 18.22 30.01
C GLN A 380 -2.19 16.71 30.26
N ASN A 381 -1.33 15.90 29.63
CA ASN A 381 -1.21 14.46 29.94
C ASN A 381 -0.54 14.20 31.29
N LYS A 382 0.11 15.21 31.90
CA LYS A 382 0.64 15.12 33.27
C LYS A 382 -0.44 15.16 34.36
N LYS A 383 -1.68 15.56 34.02
CA LYS A 383 -2.79 15.59 34.98
C LYS A 383 -3.32 14.17 35.18
N ARG A 384 -3.42 13.72 36.43
CA ARG A 384 -4.01 12.42 36.77
C ARG A 384 -5.50 12.40 36.40
N ARG A 385 -5.90 11.45 35.53
CA ARG A 385 -7.29 11.28 35.06
C ARG A 385 -7.89 9.92 35.44
N GLY A 386 -7.20 9.17 36.30
CA GLY A 386 -7.55 7.81 36.69
C GLY A 386 -6.83 6.76 35.84
N GLN A 387 -7.15 5.51 36.12
CA GLN A 387 -6.59 4.32 35.48
C GLN A 387 -7.71 3.44 34.95
N ILE A 388 -7.45 2.69 33.88
CA ILE A 388 -8.33 1.65 33.35
C ILE A 388 -7.59 0.32 33.35
N VAL A 389 -8.27 -0.74 33.75
CA VAL A 389 -7.74 -2.12 33.74
C VAL A 389 -8.50 -2.93 32.70
N VAL A 390 -7.77 -3.52 31.76
CA VAL A 390 -8.31 -4.36 30.70
C VAL A 390 -7.52 -5.66 30.58
N GLU A 391 -8.20 -6.75 30.33
CA GLU A 391 -7.62 -8.05 29.94
C GLU A 391 -7.77 -8.20 28.43
N MET A 392 -6.72 -8.68 27.75
CA MET A 392 -6.69 -8.81 26.31
C MET A 392 -6.12 -10.17 25.91
N THR A 393 -6.80 -10.88 25.02
CA THR A 393 -6.33 -12.13 24.40
C THR A 393 -6.50 -12.02 22.89
N PHE A 394 -5.48 -12.42 22.12
CA PHE A 394 -5.55 -12.42 20.66
C PHE A 394 -5.51 -13.85 20.14
N ASP A 395 -6.60 -14.30 19.54
CA ASP A 395 -6.73 -15.65 18.97
C ASP A 395 -6.64 -15.56 17.45
N THR A 396 -5.68 -16.28 16.85
CA THR A 396 -5.52 -16.34 15.40
C THR A 396 -6.50 -17.34 14.79
N PHE A 397 -7.03 -17.04 13.61
CA PHE A 397 -7.82 -18.03 12.87
C PHE A 397 -6.93 -19.20 12.42
N ARG A 398 -7.43 -20.43 12.48
CA ARG A 398 -6.72 -21.61 11.97
C ARG A 398 -6.46 -21.47 10.47
N GLU A 399 -5.21 -21.66 10.05
CA GLU A 399 -4.87 -21.71 8.61
C GLU A 399 -5.41 -23.01 7.98
N GLU A 400 -6.00 -22.91 6.78
CA GLU A 400 -6.65 -24.00 6.03
C GLU A 400 -5.70 -25.16 5.63
N ASN A 401 -4.41 -25.13 6.01
CA ASN A 401 -3.40 -26.08 5.55
C ASN A 401 -3.35 -27.41 6.33
N ASP A 402 -4.03 -27.53 7.48
CA ASP A 402 -3.87 -28.69 8.36
C ASP A 402 -4.94 -29.79 8.17
N ARG A 403 -5.82 -29.67 7.16
CA ARG A 403 -6.83 -30.71 6.83
C ARG A 403 -6.46 -31.60 5.65
N PHE A 404 -5.34 -31.36 4.96
CA PHE A 404 -4.94 -32.12 3.76
C PHE A 404 -3.60 -32.87 3.88
N SER A 405 -3.01 -32.96 5.07
CA SER A 405 -1.79 -33.72 5.35
C SER A 405 -2.06 -35.00 6.15
N GLY A 406 -3.07 -35.78 5.72
CA GLY A 406 -3.19 -37.19 6.11
C GLY A 406 -2.47 -38.07 5.07
N PRO A 407 -1.66 -39.07 5.46
CA PRO A 407 -1.02 -39.96 4.50
C PRO A 407 -2.07 -40.70 3.67
N LEU A 408 -1.98 -40.59 2.34
CA LEU A 408 -2.68 -41.45 1.39
C LEU A 408 -2.06 -42.85 1.48
N ASP A 409 -2.56 -43.68 2.39
CA ASP A 409 -2.29 -45.11 2.40
C ASP A 409 -3.60 -45.92 2.41
N GLY A 410 -3.70 -46.82 1.43
CA GLY A 410 -4.47 -48.06 1.58
C GLY A 410 -5.88 -48.08 0.96
N PHE A 411 -5.95 -48.51 -0.30
CA PHE A 411 -7.12 -49.20 -0.85
C PHE A 411 -7.53 -50.37 0.07
N GLY A 412 -8.73 -50.31 0.66
CA GLY A 412 -9.30 -51.37 1.50
C GLY A 412 -10.83 -51.37 1.45
N ARG A 413 -11.41 -52.56 1.20
CA ARG A 413 -12.81 -52.83 0.88
C ARG A 413 -13.84 -52.37 1.93
N LYS A 414 -15.04 -52.04 1.44
CA LYS A 414 -16.31 -51.96 2.20
C LYS A 414 -16.61 -53.30 2.89
N GLU A 415 -16.91 -53.26 4.18
CA GLU A 415 -17.93 -54.11 4.82
C GLU A 415 -18.72 -53.31 5.85
N SER A 416 -20.00 -53.63 5.92
CA SER A 416 -21.08 -53.04 6.71
C SER A 416 -21.11 -53.54 8.16
N GLY A 417 -21.39 -52.65 9.12
CA GLY A 417 -21.74 -53.02 10.49
C GLY A 417 -22.09 -51.79 11.33
N VAL A 418 -23.30 -51.79 11.88
CA VAL A 418 -23.85 -50.76 12.76
C VAL A 418 -23.06 -50.71 14.07
N ASP A 419 -22.58 -49.54 14.47
CA ASP A 419 -22.64 -49.10 15.86
C ASP A 419 -22.58 -47.57 15.99
N ARG A 420 -23.50 -47.05 16.80
CA ARG A 420 -23.58 -45.65 17.19
C ARG A 420 -22.41 -45.31 18.11
N ALA A 421 -21.59 -44.35 17.69
CA ALA A 421 -20.93 -43.44 18.60
C ALA A 421 -21.12 -42.03 18.04
N SER A 422 -21.94 -41.26 18.76
CA SER A 422 -21.96 -39.81 18.70
C SER A 422 -20.54 -39.31 18.95
N GLU A 423 -19.78 -39.04 17.89
CA GLU A 423 -18.63 -38.15 18.01
C GLU A 423 -19.20 -36.74 18.16
N ASP A 424 -19.31 -36.33 19.41
CA ASP A 424 -19.43 -34.94 19.84
C ASP A 424 -18.25 -34.14 19.27
N LEU A 425 -18.33 -33.80 17.99
CA LEU A 425 -17.54 -32.75 17.39
C LEU A 425 -18.01 -31.45 18.02
N SER A 426 -17.24 -30.96 18.97
CA SER A 426 -17.34 -29.65 19.62
C SER A 426 -17.52 -28.54 18.58
N SER A 427 -18.77 -28.35 18.14
CA SER A 427 -19.21 -27.37 17.13
C SER A 427 -19.61 -26.04 17.80
N SER A 428 -19.00 -25.75 18.95
CA SER A 428 -19.40 -24.67 19.85
C SER A 428 -18.40 -23.52 19.86
N GLY A 429 -17.64 -23.37 18.77
CA GLY A 429 -16.67 -22.29 18.60
C GLY A 429 -17.31 -21.07 17.97
N ALA A 430 -17.06 -19.89 18.55
CA ALA A 430 -17.26 -18.63 17.86
C ALA A 430 -16.47 -18.64 16.53
N GLY A 431 -16.95 -17.90 15.54
CA GLY A 431 -16.35 -17.91 14.22
C GLY A 431 -16.83 -16.75 13.35
N LEU A 432 -16.14 -16.58 12.23
CA LEU A 432 -16.35 -15.50 11.29
C LEU A 432 -17.09 -16.01 10.06
N LEU A 433 -18.25 -15.41 9.80
CA LEU A 433 -19.00 -15.63 8.57
C LEU A 433 -18.65 -14.53 7.56
N LEU A 434 -18.03 -14.93 6.46
CA LEU A 434 -17.69 -14.07 5.33
C LEU A 434 -18.73 -14.28 4.24
N VAL A 435 -19.40 -13.22 3.80
CA VAL A 435 -20.46 -13.25 2.79
C VAL A 435 -20.06 -12.35 1.63
N THR A 436 -19.64 -12.94 0.52
CA THR A 436 -19.31 -12.24 -0.71
C THR A 436 -20.51 -12.26 -1.64
N VAL A 437 -21.07 -11.09 -1.93
CA VAL A 437 -22.12 -10.95 -2.95
C VAL A 437 -21.43 -10.59 -4.27
N GLN A 438 -21.32 -11.57 -5.16
CA GLN A 438 -20.58 -11.43 -6.42
C GLN A 438 -21.39 -10.62 -7.43
N GLY A 439 -22.64 -10.99 -7.66
CA GLY A 439 -23.51 -10.33 -8.62
C GLY A 439 -24.92 -10.88 -8.61
N ALA A 440 -25.77 -10.29 -9.44
CA ALA A 440 -27.07 -10.82 -9.78
C ALA A 440 -27.27 -10.80 -11.31
N GLU A 441 -28.14 -11.65 -11.82
CA GLU A 441 -28.48 -11.78 -13.24
C GLU A 441 -29.99 -11.64 -13.40
N ASP A 442 -30.42 -11.01 -14.49
CA ASP A 442 -31.81 -10.79 -14.88
C ASP A 442 -32.72 -10.22 -13.77
N VAL A 443 -32.19 -9.34 -12.91
CA VAL A 443 -32.99 -8.66 -11.89
C VAL A 443 -33.74 -7.48 -12.50
N GLU A 444 -35.06 -7.43 -12.32
CA GLU A 444 -35.92 -6.44 -12.99
C GLU A 444 -36.88 -5.75 -12.01
N GLY A 445 -36.72 -4.44 -11.86
CA GLY A 445 -37.63 -3.60 -11.08
C GLY A 445 -38.83 -3.15 -11.91
N LYS A 446 -39.97 -2.93 -11.24
CA LYS A 446 -41.19 -2.47 -11.91
C LYS A 446 -41.06 -1.03 -12.42
N ARG A 447 -40.18 -0.22 -11.81
CA ARG A 447 -40.09 1.22 -12.07
C ARG A 447 -38.67 1.68 -12.39
N HIS A 448 -37.67 1.11 -11.74
CA HIS A 448 -36.28 1.45 -11.96
C HIS A 448 -35.36 0.27 -11.70
N ASN A 449 -34.20 0.26 -12.35
CA ASN A 449 -33.24 -0.82 -12.22
C ASN A 449 -31.85 -0.30 -11.83
N ASN A 450 -31.73 0.09 -10.56
CA ASN A 450 -30.49 0.52 -9.94
C ASN A 450 -30.20 -0.39 -8.73
N PRO A 451 -29.78 -1.64 -8.98
CA PRO A 451 -29.74 -2.68 -7.96
C PRO A 451 -28.61 -2.48 -6.93
N TYR A 452 -28.87 -2.92 -5.70
CA TYR A 452 -27.93 -3.18 -4.61
C TYR A 452 -28.45 -4.37 -3.79
N ALA A 453 -27.58 -5.17 -3.21
CA ALA A 453 -27.97 -6.24 -2.30
C ALA A 453 -27.98 -5.75 -0.85
N LEU A 454 -28.97 -6.19 -0.07
CA LEU A 454 -29.14 -5.98 1.35
C LEU A 454 -29.03 -7.33 2.06
N ILE A 455 -27.97 -7.50 2.84
CA ILE A 455 -27.69 -8.71 3.61
C ILE A 455 -28.19 -8.48 5.03
N ILE A 456 -29.06 -9.36 5.52
CA ILE A 456 -29.68 -9.29 6.83
C ILE A 456 -29.35 -10.58 7.59
N PHE A 457 -28.68 -10.44 8.74
CA PHE A 457 -28.30 -11.57 9.58
C PHE A 457 -28.26 -11.14 11.05
N ARG A 458 -28.95 -11.87 11.94
CA ARG A 458 -29.05 -11.57 13.39
C ARG A 458 -29.35 -10.08 13.73
N GLY A 459 -30.20 -9.44 12.93
CA GLY A 459 -30.55 -8.02 13.10
C GLY A 459 -29.52 -7.02 12.56
N GLU A 460 -28.33 -7.46 12.15
CA GLU A 460 -27.39 -6.63 11.39
C GLU A 460 -27.83 -6.52 9.93
N GLN A 461 -27.71 -5.32 9.36
CA GLN A 461 -27.99 -5.05 7.96
C GLN A 461 -26.76 -4.46 7.27
N LYS A 462 -26.30 -5.10 6.20
CA LYS A 462 -25.18 -4.65 5.36
C LYS A 462 -25.63 -4.53 3.92
N LYS A 463 -25.08 -3.60 3.16
CA LYS A 463 -25.53 -3.34 1.78
C LYS A 463 -24.37 -3.10 0.84
N THR A 464 -24.52 -3.56 -0.40
CA THR A 464 -23.57 -3.27 -1.47
C THR A 464 -23.73 -1.86 -2.01
N LYS A 465 -22.81 -1.44 -2.88
CA LYS A 465 -22.96 -0.22 -3.68
C LYS A 465 -24.13 -0.36 -4.66
N VAL A 466 -24.77 0.77 -4.91
CA VAL A 466 -25.84 0.86 -5.92
C VAL A 466 -25.20 0.95 -7.30
N ILE A 467 -25.49 -0.02 -8.16
CA ILE A 467 -25.11 0.03 -9.59
C ILE A 467 -26.30 0.59 -10.35
N LYS A 468 -26.06 1.53 -11.27
CA LYS A 468 -27.13 2.24 -11.97
C LYS A 468 -27.46 1.56 -13.30
N LYS A 469 -28.74 1.51 -13.64
CA LYS A 469 -29.28 1.10 -14.95
C LYS A 469 -28.75 -0.25 -15.45
N THR A 470 -28.84 -1.30 -14.61
CA THR A 470 -28.43 -2.65 -15.01
C THR A 470 -29.39 -3.71 -14.47
N ARG A 471 -29.60 -4.79 -15.23
CA ARG A 471 -30.25 -6.04 -14.80
C ARG A 471 -29.25 -7.06 -14.27
N ASP A 472 -27.96 -6.86 -14.57
CA ASP A 472 -26.89 -7.82 -14.29
C ASP A 472 -25.78 -7.14 -13.48
N PRO A 473 -26.07 -6.72 -12.23
CA PRO A 473 -25.07 -6.05 -11.41
C PRO A 473 -23.96 -7.00 -10.96
N CYS A 474 -22.71 -6.53 -11.06
CA CYS A 474 -21.55 -7.20 -10.47
C CYS A 474 -20.97 -6.32 -9.37
N TRP A 475 -21.08 -6.77 -8.11
CA TRP A 475 -20.62 -6.03 -6.94
C TRP A 475 -19.25 -6.49 -6.46
N ASN A 476 -19.04 -7.81 -6.35
CA ASN A 476 -17.85 -8.42 -5.74
C ASN A 476 -17.51 -7.81 -4.37
N GLU A 477 -18.52 -7.62 -3.53
CA GLU A 477 -18.37 -7.02 -2.19
C GLU A 477 -18.49 -8.09 -1.09
N GLU A 478 -17.53 -8.12 -0.17
CA GLU A 478 -17.48 -9.04 0.96
C GLU A 478 -17.92 -8.36 2.26
N PHE A 479 -18.77 -9.04 3.02
CA PHE A 479 -19.31 -8.62 4.30
C PHE A 479 -18.93 -9.62 5.38
N GLN A 480 -18.64 -9.12 6.59
CA GLN A 480 -18.10 -9.95 7.67
C GLN A 480 -19.06 -9.93 8.86
N PHE A 481 -19.51 -11.08 9.35
CA PHE A 481 -20.36 -11.18 10.55
C PHE A 481 -19.63 -11.99 11.62
N MET A 482 -19.54 -11.43 12.82
CA MET A 482 -18.94 -12.10 13.96
C MET A 482 -20.00 -12.91 14.68
N ILE A 483 -19.80 -14.22 14.79
CA ILE A 483 -20.80 -15.12 15.36
C ILE A 483 -20.21 -15.80 16.59
N GLU A 484 -20.91 -15.71 17.73
CA GLU A 484 -20.45 -16.29 19.00
C GLU A 484 -20.61 -17.80 19.06
N GLU A 485 -21.56 -18.35 18.32
CA GLU A 485 -21.87 -19.77 18.25
C GLU A 485 -22.14 -20.13 16.79
N ALA A 486 -21.67 -21.30 16.34
CA ALA A 486 -21.82 -21.71 14.96
C ALA A 486 -23.30 -21.67 14.52
N PRO A 487 -23.65 -21.02 13.40
CA PRO A 487 -25.03 -20.80 12.97
C PRO A 487 -25.67 -22.05 12.33
N LEU A 488 -25.63 -23.19 13.03
CA LEU A 488 -26.05 -24.51 12.53
C LEU A 488 -27.52 -24.59 12.11
N ASN A 489 -28.39 -23.74 12.68
CA ASN A 489 -29.83 -23.72 12.41
C ASN A 489 -30.33 -22.35 11.94
N GLU A 490 -29.43 -21.47 11.49
CA GLU A 490 -29.78 -20.12 11.11
C GLU A 490 -29.76 -19.93 9.59
N LYS A 491 -30.56 -18.97 9.14
CA LYS A 491 -30.59 -18.56 7.73
C LYS A 491 -30.09 -17.13 7.61
N ILE A 492 -29.35 -16.87 6.54
CA ILE A 492 -29.03 -15.51 6.12
C ILE A 492 -29.99 -15.08 5.03
N HIS A 493 -30.57 -13.89 5.22
CA HIS A 493 -31.50 -13.30 4.27
C HIS A 493 -30.77 -12.29 3.39
N ILE A 494 -30.87 -12.42 2.08
CA ILE A 494 -30.28 -11.48 1.12
C ILE A 494 -31.37 -10.99 0.17
N GLU A 495 -31.63 -9.69 0.19
CA GLU A 495 -32.63 -9.04 -0.65
C GLU A 495 -31.96 -8.13 -1.68
N VAL A 496 -32.26 -8.32 -2.97
CA VAL A 496 -31.83 -7.40 -4.02
C VAL A 496 -32.85 -6.28 -4.13
N MET A 497 -32.40 -5.05 -3.95
CA MET A 497 -33.23 -3.86 -3.93
C MET A 497 -32.80 -2.90 -5.02
N SER A 498 -33.74 -2.15 -5.57
CA SER A 498 -33.47 -1.07 -6.51
C SER A 498 -33.65 0.28 -5.82
N LYS A 499 -32.78 1.27 -6.09
CA LYS A 499 -32.90 2.63 -5.51
C LYS A 499 -33.00 3.71 -6.59
N ARG A 500 -34.07 4.50 -6.57
CA ARG A 500 -34.22 5.67 -7.45
C ARG A 500 -33.28 6.81 -7.04
N THR A 501 -32.76 7.56 -8.01
CA THR A 501 -31.81 8.67 -7.82
C THR A 501 -32.48 10.07 -7.69
N GLY A 502 -33.80 10.18 -7.50
CA GLY A 502 -34.53 11.46 -7.44
C GLY A 502 -35.60 11.56 -6.33
N PHE A 503 -36.26 12.71 -6.20
CA PHE A 503 -37.30 13.00 -5.19
C PHE A 503 -38.62 12.26 -5.48
N GLY A 504 -39.13 11.50 -4.49
CA GLY A 504 -40.44 10.85 -4.53
C GLY A 504 -40.67 9.88 -3.37
N PHE A 505 -41.93 9.72 -2.95
CA PHE A 505 -42.35 8.96 -1.74
C PHE A 505 -42.16 7.44 -1.80
N ARG A 506 -41.77 6.86 -2.95
CA ARG A 506 -41.40 5.44 -3.12
C ARG A 506 -40.08 5.31 -3.85
N ALA A 507 -38.99 5.52 -3.11
CA ALA A 507 -37.62 5.58 -3.65
C ALA A 507 -36.92 4.21 -3.76
N LYS A 508 -37.52 3.15 -3.21
CA LYS A 508 -36.95 1.80 -3.16
C LYS A 508 -38.00 0.76 -3.54
N GLU A 509 -37.61 -0.25 -4.29
CA GLU A 509 -38.43 -1.42 -4.59
C GLU A 509 -37.57 -2.69 -4.52
N SER A 510 -38.19 -3.82 -4.17
CA SER A 510 -37.52 -5.12 -4.13
C SER A 510 -37.50 -5.76 -5.52
N LEU A 511 -36.36 -6.34 -5.88
CA LEU A 511 -36.12 -7.09 -7.11
C LEU A 511 -36.16 -8.62 -6.87
N GLY A 512 -36.30 -9.02 -5.61
CA GLY A 512 -36.33 -10.41 -5.14
C GLY A 512 -35.39 -10.65 -3.96
N HIS A 513 -35.56 -11.79 -3.29
CA HIS A 513 -34.74 -12.17 -2.13
C HIS A 513 -34.42 -13.67 -2.10
N VAL A 514 -33.48 -14.06 -1.25
CA VAL A 514 -33.15 -15.46 -0.96
C VAL A 514 -32.88 -15.64 0.53
N ASP A 515 -33.31 -16.78 1.08
CA ASP A 515 -32.93 -17.24 2.41
C ASP A 515 -32.02 -18.46 2.28
N ILE A 516 -30.77 -18.33 2.73
CA ILE A 516 -29.74 -19.35 2.59
C ILE A 516 -29.49 -19.99 3.95
N ASN A 517 -29.55 -21.33 4.02
CA ASN A 517 -29.23 -22.08 5.25
C ASN A 517 -27.72 -22.10 5.47
N LEU A 518 -27.27 -21.79 6.69
CA LEU A 518 -25.85 -21.74 7.03
C LEU A 518 -25.29 -23.09 7.51
N VAL A 519 -26.13 -24.10 7.73
CA VAL A 519 -25.71 -25.44 8.18
C VAL A 519 -24.62 -26.03 7.29
N ASP A 520 -24.81 -26.00 5.98
CA ASP A 520 -23.87 -26.57 5.01
C ASP A 520 -22.57 -25.77 4.95
N VAL A 521 -22.64 -24.46 5.18
CA VAL A 521 -21.46 -23.59 5.25
C VAL A 521 -20.64 -23.91 6.50
N VAL A 522 -21.28 -24.19 7.63
CA VAL A 522 -20.59 -24.55 8.87
C VAL A 522 -19.87 -25.90 8.73
N TYR A 523 -20.52 -26.89 8.11
CA TYR A 523 -19.91 -28.21 7.90
C TYR A 523 -18.83 -28.20 6.81
N ASN A 524 -19.09 -27.56 5.67
CA ASN A 524 -18.18 -27.58 4.51
C ASN A 524 -17.13 -26.45 4.54
N GLY A 525 -17.26 -25.48 5.46
CA GLY A 525 -16.38 -24.29 5.59
C GLY A 525 -16.57 -23.23 4.51
N ARG A 526 -17.07 -23.61 3.32
CA ARG A 526 -17.31 -22.70 2.19
C ARG A 526 -18.44 -23.20 1.30
N MET A 527 -19.19 -22.26 0.76
CA MET A 527 -20.24 -22.47 -0.24
C MET A 527 -20.17 -21.34 -1.27
N ASN A 528 -20.35 -21.66 -2.54
CA ASN A 528 -20.32 -20.68 -3.63
C ASN A 528 -21.32 -21.09 -4.70
N GLU A 529 -22.50 -20.46 -4.67
CA GLU A 529 -23.66 -20.92 -5.45
C GLU A 529 -24.45 -19.75 -6.04
N LYS A 530 -25.22 -20.08 -7.08
CA LYS A 530 -26.23 -19.18 -7.66
C LYS A 530 -27.61 -19.59 -7.17
N TYR A 531 -28.35 -18.64 -6.62
CA TYR A 531 -29.69 -18.84 -6.08
C TYR A 531 -30.73 -18.10 -6.91
N HIS A 532 -31.85 -18.76 -7.18
CA HIS A 532 -33.02 -18.08 -7.73
C HIS A 532 -33.64 -17.16 -6.67
N LEU A 533 -33.90 -15.92 -7.07
CA LEU A 533 -34.52 -14.93 -6.21
C LEU A 533 -36.04 -15.18 -6.13
N ILE A 534 -36.51 -15.40 -4.91
CA ILE A 534 -37.93 -15.42 -4.57
C ILE A 534 -38.52 -14.04 -4.85
N ASN A 535 -39.74 -14.01 -5.41
CA ASN A 535 -40.42 -12.79 -5.88
C ASN A 535 -39.71 -12.06 -7.03
N SER A 536 -38.81 -12.73 -7.73
CA SER A 536 -38.28 -12.31 -9.03
C SER A 536 -38.83 -13.18 -10.15
N LYS A 537 -38.86 -12.68 -11.39
CA LYS A 537 -39.30 -13.48 -12.55
C LYS A 537 -38.23 -14.53 -12.91
N ASN A 538 -37.04 -14.03 -13.21
CA ASN A 538 -35.89 -14.82 -13.66
C ASN A 538 -34.62 -14.50 -12.85
N GLY A 539 -34.73 -13.62 -11.85
CA GLY A 539 -33.58 -13.10 -11.13
C GLY A 539 -32.78 -14.19 -10.43
N LEU A 540 -31.47 -14.15 -10.63
CA LEU A 540 -30.49 -15.01 -9.96
C LEU A 540 -29.54 -14.14 -9.15
N ILE A 541 -29.07 -14.63 -8.01
CA ILE A 541 -28.01 -13.99 -7.22
C ILE A 541 -26.88 -14.98 -6.99
N HIS A 542 -25.64 -14.53 -7.21
CA HIS A 542 -24.44 -15.32 -6.97
C HIS A 542 -23.81 -14.89 -5.64
N VAL A 543 -23.81 -15.80 -4.68
CA VAL A 543 -23.31 -15.57 -3.32
C VAL A 543 -22.28 -16.63 -2.96
N GLU A 544 -21.18 -16.18 -2.40
CA GLU A 544 -20.19 -17.02 -1.75
C GLU A 544 -20.21 -16.77 -0.25
N ILE A 545 -20.30 -17.82 0.55
CA ILE A 545 -20.31 -17.78 2.01
C ILE A 545 -19.18 -18.66 2.53
N ARG A 546 -18.37 -18.14 3.47
CA ARG A 546 -17.31 -18.90 4.15
C ARG A 546 -17.48 -18.81 5.66
N TRP A 547 -17.23 -19.92 6.34
CA TRP A 547 -17.22 -20.01 7.80
C TRP A 547 -15.80 -20.34 8.28
N GLN A 548 -15.25 -19.46 9.12
CA GLN A 548 -13.93 -19.64 9.73
C GLN A 548 -14.10 -19.77 11.24
N THR A 549 -13.80 -20.94 11.78
CA THR A 549 -13.76 -21.19 13.23
C THR A 549 -12.51 -20.59 13.84
N ILE A 550 -12.63 -20.09 15.08
CA ILE A 550 -11.50 -19.68 15.93
C ILE A 550 -10.82 -20.92 16.50
#